data_AF-A0A166ZTH5-F1
#
_entry.id   AF-A0A166ZTH5-F1
#
_cell.length_a   1.000
_cell.length_b   1.000
_cell.length_c   1.000
_cell.angle_alpha   90.00
_cell.angle_beta   90.00
_cell.angle_gamma   90.00
#
_symmetry.space_group_name_H-M   'P 1'
#
loop_
_entity.id
_entity.type
_entity.pdbx_description
1 polymer ?
#
loop_
_entity_poly.entity_id
_entity_poly.type
_entity_poly.pdbx_seq_one_letter_code
_entity_poly.pdbx_strand_id
1 'polypeptide(L)'
;MGSDKGVLTLRKSYICLIVFLITAMQLKGANMGSIEKVVNDLPMIIHADIYDEDSEINYGNFISCIANKAAIKLSRQDFEEFAEELNNFSTKAEKAMSDVEEMLKNGPPQPSGKLVAYIEALQPVIEECEEAHNIRAEF
;
A
#
# COMPACT_ATOMS: atom_id res chain seq x y z
N MET A 1 23.17 33.70 -17.29
CA MET A 1 22.19 33.65 -16.19
C MET A 1 21.41 32.35 -16.37
N GLY A 2 21.81 31.20 -15.85
CA GLY A 2 22.49 30.92 -14.59
C GLY A 2 21.48 30.26 -13.64
N SER A 3 21.41 28.93 -13.73
CA SER A 3 20.81 27.93 -12.83
C SER A 3 20.00 28.40 -11.61
N ASP A 4 18.67 28.30 -11.66
CA ASP A 4 17.80 28.39 -10.46
C ASP A 4 16.74 27.27 -10.37
N LYS A 5 16.55 26.47 -11.43
CA LYS A 5 15.58 25.35 -11.41
C LYS A 5 16.11 24.05 -10.78
N GLY A 6 17.41 23.98 -10.46
CA GLY A 6 18.03 22.78 -9.89
C GLY A 6 17.95 22.67 -8.36
N VAL A 7 17.73 23.78 -7.66
CA VAL A 7 17.80 23.81 -6.18
C VAL A 7 16.43 23.61 -5.53
N LEU A 8 15.34 24.01 -6.20
CA LEU A 8 13.97 23.85 -5.70
C LEU A 8 13.45 22.41 -5.76
N THR A 9 13.91 21.62 -6.74
CA THR A 9 13.52 20.20 -6.85
C THR A 9 14.20 19.35 -5.79
N LEU A 10 15.43 19.69 -5.40
CA LEU A 10 16.13 18.97 -4.33
C LEU A 10 15.47 19.18 -2.96
N ARG A 11 14.98 20.39 -2.65
CA ARG A 11 14.33 20.67 -1.35
C ARG A 11 12.96 19.99 -1.16
N LYS A 12 12.23 19.71 -2.25
CA LYS A 12 10.93 19.01 -2.20
C LYS A 12 11.08 17.53 -1.86
N SER A 13 12.16 16.88 -2.28
CA SER A 13 12.45 15.48 -1.93
C SER A 13 12.81 15.30 -0.45
N TYR A 14 13.41 16.30 0.20
CA TYR A 14 13.77 16.23 1.62
C TYR A 14 12.58 16.37 2.57
N ILE A 15 11.53 17.11 2.17
CA ILE A 15 10.35 17.32 3.03
C ILE A 15 9.51 16.03 3.13
N CYS A 16 9.36 15.26 2.04
CA CYS A 16 8.77 13.92 2.09
C CYS A 16 9.57 12.98 3.01
N LEU A 17 10.90 13.02 2.96
CA LEU A 17 11.78 12.20 3.81
C LEU A 17 11.73 12.59 5.30
N ILE A 18 11.59 13.88 5.62
CA ILE A 18 11.61 14.35 7.02
C ILE A 18 10.27 14.08 7.72
N VAL A 19 9.14 14.17 7.03
CA VAL A 19 7.83 13.75 7.58
C VAL A 19 7.81 12.24 7.80
N PHE A 20 8.37 11.44 6.88
CA PHE A 20 8.54 9.99 6.99
C PHE A 20 9.39 9.59 8.22
N LEU A 21 10.45 10.35 8.51
CA LEU A 21 11.36 10.08 9.64
C LEU A 21 10.78 10.49 11.01
N ILE A 22 9.87 11.46 11.08
CA ILE A 22 9.28 11.90 12.36
C ILE A 22 8.16 10.94 12.80
N THR A 23 7.41 10.35 11.87
CA THR A 23 6.47 9.25 12.17
C THR A 23 7.20 7.98 12.63
N ALA A 24 8.40 7.71 12.10
CA ALA A 24 9.23 6.54 12.45
C ALA A 24 9.65 6.48 13.93
N MET A 25 9.66 7.61 14.65
CA MET A 25 10.13 7.65 16.04
C MET A 25 9.05 7.35 17.11
N GLN A 26 7.77 7.21 16.75
CA GLN A 26 6.68 7.02 17.73
C GLN A 26 6.09 5.60 17.79
N LEU A 27 6.36 4.69 16.85
CA LEU A 27 5.88 3.31 16.91
C LEU A 27 6.98 2.32 17.30
N LYS A 28 6.90 1.84 18.55
CA LYS A 28 7.74 0.80 19.15
C LYS A 28 7.94 -0.42 18.22
N GLY A 29 9.11 -0.49 17.59
CA GLY A 29 10.11 -1.55 17.79
C GLY A 29 9.94 -2.92 17.12
N ALA A 30 8.76 -3.29 16.59
CA ALA A 30 8.64 -4.56 15.84
C ALA A 30 7.55 -4.58 14.76
N ASN A 31 6.62 -3.61 14.77
CA ASN A 31 5.45 -3.65 13.88
C ASN A 31 5.54 -2.67 12.69
N MET A 32 6.48 -1.72 12.74
CA MET A 32 6.53 -0.62 11.77
C MET A 32 6.96 -1.11 10.37
N GLY A 33 7.94 -2.02 10.32
CA GLY A 33 8.37 -2.60 9.04
C GLY A 33 7.32 -3.49 8.38
N SER A 34 6.45 -4.15 9.15
CA SER A 34 5.36 -4.96 8.59
C SER A 34 4.21 -4.09 8.08
N ILE A 35 3.90 -2.98 8.77
CA ILE A 35 2.90 -2.01 8.30
C ILE A 35 3.38 -1.33 7.01
N GLU A 36 4.64 -0.91 6.93
CA GLU A 36 5.21 -0.31 5.72
C GLU A 36 5.15 -1.28 4.51
N LYS A 37 5.44 -2.57 4.73
CA LYS A 37 5.28 -3.59 3.69
C LYS A 37 3.84 -3.69 3.20
N VAL A 38 2.88 -3.77 4.12
CA VAL A 38 1.45 -3.79 3.75
C VAL A 38 1.08 -2.53 2.98
N VAL A 39 1.49 -1.34 3.42
CA VAL A 39 1.21 -0.09 2.70
C VAL A 39 1.77 -0.10 1.26
N ASN A 40 2.96 -0.66 1.06
CA ASN A 40 3.57 -0.73 -0.27
C ASN A 40 2.92 -1.78 -1.17
N ASP A 41 2.50 -2.91 -0.60
CA ASP A 41 2.02 -4.06 -1.37
C ASP A 41 0.49 -4.04 -1.60
N LEU A 42 -0.29 -3.38 -0.73
CA LEU A 42 -1.75 -3.32 -0.81
C LEU A 42 -2.31 -2.69 -2.10
N PRO A 43 -1.67 -1.66 -2.71
CA PRO A 43 -2.11 -1.11 -3.99
C PRO A 43 -2.09 -2.11 -5.16
N MET A 44 -1.42 -3.26 -5.02
CA MET A 44 -1.42 -4.31 -6.05
C MET A 44 -2.72 -5.10 -6.08
N ILE A 45 -3.55 -5.01 -5.04
CA ILE A 45 -4.78 -5.80 -4.91
C ILE A 45 -6.03 -4.97 -4.66
N ILE A 46 -5.90 -3.82 -4.00
CA ILE A 46 -6.99 -2.85 -3.87
C ILE A 46 -6.71 -1.74 -4.88
N HIS A 47 -7.70 -1.40 -5.69
CA HIS A 47 -7.59 -0.34 -6.69
C HIS A 47 -8.62 0.75 -6.42
N ALA A 48 -8.28 1.99 -6.73
CA ALA A 48 -9.22 3.11 -6.70
C ALA A 48 -9.04 3.99 -7.93
N ASP A 49 -10.10 4.71 -8.25
CA ASP A 49 -10.11 5.72 -9.29
C ASP A 49 -9.30 6.95 -8.86
N ILE A 50 -8.14 7.18 -9.51
CA ILE A 50 -7.23 8.31 -9.24
C ILE A 50 -7.21 9.21 -10.48
N TYR A 51 -7.62 10.47 -10.32
CA TYR A 51 -7.79 11.42 -11.44
C TYR A 51 -6.98 12.72 -11.29
N ASP A 52 -6.57 13.07 -10.08
CA ASP A 52 -5.82 14.29 -9.73
C ASP A 52 -4.91 14.08 -8.50
N GLU A 53 -4.06 15.07 -8.19
CA GLU A 53 -3.12 15.02 -7.07
C GLU A 53 -3.81 14.84 -5.71
N ASP A 54 -5.00 15.42 -5.52
CA ASP A 54 -5.75 15.30 -4.27
C ASP A 54 -6.27 13.86 -4.09
N SER A 55 -6.77 13.23 -5.16
CA SER A 55 -7.19 11.83 -5.17
C SER A 55 -6.03 10.86 -4.93
N GLU A 56 -4.83 11.16 -5.43
CA GLU A 56 -3.62 10.37 -5.18
C GLU A 56 -3.22 10.43 -3.70
N ILE A 57 -3.24 11.63 -3.09
CA ILE A 57 -2.98 11.82 -1.65
C ILE A 57 -4.02 11.08 -0.81
N ASN A 58 -5.30 11.22 -1.15
CA ASN A 58 -6.37 10.52 -0.45
C ASN A 58 -6.20 9.01 -0.56
N TYR A 59 -5.73 8.51 -1.70
CA TYR A 59 -5.50 7.08 -1.91
C TYR A 59 -4.35 6.56 -1.06
N GLY A 60 -3.24 7.29 -0.99
CA GLY A 60 -2.14 6.96 -0.07
C GLY A 60 -2.59 6.95 1.41
N ASN A 61 -3.45 7.89 1.79
CA ASN A 61 -4.04 7.95 3.13
C ASN A 61 -5.00 6.77 3.39
N PHE A 62 -5.81 6.40 2.40
CA PHE A 62 -6.72 5.26 2.45
C PHE A 62 -5.96 3.93 2.64
N ILE A 63 -4.92 3.69 1.85
CA ILE A 63 -4.06 2.50 1.98
C ILE A 63 -3.40 2.46 3.37
N SER A 64 -2.89 3.60 3.84
CA SER A 64 -2.31 3.72 5.18
C SER A 64 -3.35 3.47 6.28
N CYS A 65 -4.59 3.93 6.11
CA CYS A 65 -5.70 3.69 7.04
C CYS A 65 -5.97 2.18 7.19
N ILE A 66 -6.07 1.46 6.07
CA ILE A 66 -6.32 0.01 6.08
C ILE A 66 -5.17 -0.72 6.78
N ALA A 67 -3.92 -0.45 6.41
CA ALA A 67 -2.77 -1.15 6.98
C ALA A 67 -2.67 -0.97 8.51
N ASN A 68 -2.90 0.26 9.00
CA ASN A 68 -2.88 0.55 10.44
C ASN A 68 -4.04 -0.13 11.17
N LYS A 69 -5.25 -0.08 10.62
CA LYS A 69 -6.41 -0.74 11.24
C LYS A 69 -6.32 -2.26 11.18
N ALA A 70 -5.77 -2.83 10.11
CA ALA A 70 -5.49 -4.26 10.01
C ALA A 70 -4.51 -4.72 11.10
N ALA A 71 -3.45 -3.95 11.36
CA ALA A 71 -2.48 -4.24 12.43
C ALA A 71 -3.09 -4.21 13.85
N ILE A 72 -4.21 -3.50 14.04
CA ILE A 72 -4.96 -3.45 15.30
C ILE A 72 -6.01 -4.56 15.37
N LYS A 73 -6.69 -4.84 14.27
CA LYS A 73 -7.82 -5.79 14.19
C LYS A 73 -7.36 -7.24 14.16
N LEU A 74 -6.28 -7.53 13.42
CA LEU A 74 -5.73 -8.87 13.29
C LEU A 74 -4.85 -9.19 14.51
N SER A 75 -4.73 -10.48 14.83
CA SER A 75 -3.68 -10.91 15.75
C SER A 75 -2.32 -10.62 15.14
N ARG A 76 -1.27 -10.50 15.96
CA ARG A 76 0.09 -10.26 15.45
C ARG A 76 0.50 -11.32 14.42
N GLN A 77 0.20 -12.59 14.70
CA GLN A 77 0.53 -13.69 13.79
C GLN A 77 -0.26 -13.56 12.47
N ASP A 78 -1.57 -13.31 12.56
CA ASP A 78 -2.41 -13.15 11.37
C ASP A 78 -1.99 -11.94 10.52
N PHE A 79 -1.54 -10.85 11.15
CA PHE A 79 -1.04 -9.67 10.45
C PHE A 79 0.30 -9.95 9.74
N GLU A 80 1.20 -10.69 10.39
CA GLU A 80 2.47 -11.12 9.78
C GLU A 80 2.20 -12.07 8.59
N GLU A 81 1.29 -13.02 8.73
CA GLU A 81 0.88 -13.94 7.66
C GLU A 81 0.16 -13.20 6.52
N PHE A 82 -0.71 -12.23 6.83
CA PHE A 82 -1.34 -11.37 5.83
C PHE A 82 -0.30 -10.57 5.03
N ALA A 83 0.66 -9.96 5.71
CA ALA A 83 1.73 -9.21 5.06
C ALA A 83 2.59 -10.08 4.14
N GLU A 84 2.87 -11.33 4.54
CA GLU A 84 3.59 -12.29 3.72
C GLU A 84 2.81 -12.73 2.48
N GLU A 85 1.52 -13.07 2.64
CA GLU A 85 0.66 -13.45 1.52
C GLU A 85 0.52 -12.30 0.50
N LEU A 86 0.36 -11.08 0.99
CA LEU A 86 0.26 -9.88 0.16
C LEU A 86 1.57 -9.63 -0.58
N ASN A 87 2.72 -9.70 0.10
CA ASN A 87 4.03 -9.54 -0.53
C ASN A 87 4.30 -10.60 -1.61
N ASN A 88 3.93 -11.85 -1.34
CA ASN A 88 4.04 -12.96 -2.29
C ASN A 88 3.20 -12.72 -3.55
N PHE A 89 2.00 -12.15 -3.40
CA PHE A 89 1.16 -11.76 -4.54
C PHE A 89 1.77 -10.59 -5.31
N SER A 90 2.15 -9.51 -4.62
CA SER A 90 2.74 -8.31 -5.24
C SER A 90 4.00 -8.65 -6.04
N THR A 91 4.88 -9.49 -5.50
CA THR A 91 6.10 -9.94 -6.21
C THR A 91 5.76 -10.70 -7.51
N LYS A 92 4.71 -11.53 -7.48
CA LYS A 92 4.25 -12.25 -8.69
C LYS A 92 3.63 -11.28 -9.70
N ALA A 93 2.85 -10.31 -9.22
CA ALA A 93 2.26 -9.26 -10.04
C ALA A 93 3.33 -8.43 -10.75
N GLU A 94 4.32 -7.94 -10.01
CA GLU A 94 5.45 -7.18 -10.57
C GLU A 94 6.24 -8.00 -11.60
N LYS A 95 6.52 -9.27 -11.29
CA LYS A 95 7.21 -10.16 -12.24
C LYS A 95 6.40 -10.34 -13.52
N ALA A 96 5.08 -10.57 -13.42
CA ALA A 96 4.21 -10.73 -14.57
C ALA A 96 4.10 -9.44 -15.40
N MET A 97 4.11 -8.26 -14.76
CA MET A 97 4.14 -6.97 -15.47
C MET A 97 5.47 -6.75 -16.20
N SER A 98 6.58 -7.25 -15.64
CA SER A 98 7.90 -7.17 -16.28
C SER A 98 8.11 -8.23 -17.37
N ASP A 99 7.42 -9.37 -17.32
CA ASP A 99 7.53 -10.47 -18.27
C ASP A 99 6.17 -10.78 -18.92
N VAL A 100 5.85 -9.98 -19.94
CA VAL A 100 4.60 -10.08 -20.71
C VAL A 100 4.46 -11.45 -21.40
N GLU A 101 5.56 -12.11 -21.77
CA GLU A 101 5.50 -13.45 -22.38
C GLU A 101 5.07 -14.51 -21.37
N GLU A 102 5.56 -14.42 -20.14
CA GLU A 102 5.13 -15.28 -19.03
C GLU A 102 3.64 -15.03 -18.71
N MET A 103 3.20 -13.77 -18.71
CA MET A 103 1.80 -13.39 -18.49
C MET A 103 0.86 -13.92 -19.58
N LEU A 104 1.27 -13.90 -20.86
CA LEU A 104 0.47 -14.46 -21.96
C LEU A 104 0.34 -15.99 -21.88
N LYS A 105 1.32 -16.67 -21.28
CA LYS A 105 1.31 -18.14 -21.13
C LYS A 105 0.52 -18.60 -19.90
N ASN A 106 0.72 -17.93 -18.77
CA ASN A 106 0.22 -18.36 -17.47
C ASN A 106 -1.02 -17.57 -17.00
N GLY A 107 -1.38 -16.51 -17.71
CA GLY A 107 -2.44 -15.58 -17.31
C GLY A 107 -1.98 -14.60 -16.23
N PRO A 108 -2.87 -13.67 -15.83
CA PRO A 108 -2.58 -12.74 -14.74
C PRO A 108 -2.46 -13.51 -13.42
N PRO A 109 -1.52 -13.11 -12.54
CA PRO A 109 -1.37 -13.74 -11.24
C PRO A 109 -2.66 -13.62 -10.45
N GLN A 110 -3.04 -14.71 -9.78
CA GLN A 110 -4.24 -14.77 -8.96
C GLN A 110 -3.83 -14.69 -7.48
N PRO A 111 -4.58 -13.95 -6.64
CA PRO A 111 -4.35 -13.95 -5.20
C PRO A 111 -4.61 -15.35 -4.63
N SER A 112 -3.89 -15.70 -3.56
CA SER A 112 -4.15 -16.96 -2.86
C SER A 112 -5.53 -16.91 -2.19
N GLY A 113 -6.20 -18.05 -2.00
CA GLY A 113 -7.47 -18.08 -1.28
C GLY A 113 -7.35 -17.57 0.17
N LYS A 114 -6.15 -17.65 0.76
CA LYS A 114 -5.86 -17.10 2.08
C LYS A 114 -5.78 -15.57 2.04
N LEU A 115 -5.13 -15.00 1.04
CA LEU A 115 -5.08 -13.55 0.83
C LEU A 115 -6.49 -12.99 0.61
N VAL A 116 -7.29 -13.64 -0.23
CA VAL A 116 -8.70 -13.27 -0.46
C VAL A 116 -9.49 -13.27 0.85
N ALA A 117 -9.36 -14.33 1.66
CA ALA A 117 -10.05 -14.42 2.96
C ALA A 117 -9.64 -13.29 3.93
N TYR A 118 -8.37 -12.87 3.92
CA TYR A 118 -7.94 -11.73 4.73
C TYR A 118 -8.55 -10.41 4.24
N ILE A 119 -8.58 -10.18 2.92
CA ILE A 119 -9.22 -8.98 2.35
C ILE A 119 -10.71 -8.96 2.67
N GLU A 120 -11.42 -10.07 2.51
CA GLU A 120 -12.83 -10.20 2.86
C GLU A 120 -13.08 -9.95 4.37
N ALA A 121 -12.21 -10.45 5.25
CA ALA A 121 -12.31 -10.19 6.69
C ALA A 121 -12.03 -8.70 7.06
N LEU A 122 -11.24 -8.03 6.23
CA LEU A 122 -10.93 -6.61 6.32
C LEU A 122 -11.96 -5.73 5.59
N GLN A 123 -12.96 -6.29 4.91
CA GLN A 123 -13.99 -5.52 4.20
C GLN A 123 -14.61 -4.39 5.05
N PRO A 124 -15.00 -4.60 6.33
CA PRO A 124 -15.53 -3.50 7.15
C PRO A 124 -14.50 -2.40 7.47
N VAL A 125 -13.21 -2.75 7.47
CA VAL A 125 -12.10 -1.78 7.64
C VAL A 125 -11.90 -1.00 6.35
N ILE A 126 -12.00 -1.65 5.19
CA ILE A 126 -11.92 -1.03 3.89
C ILE A 126 -13.04 0.01 3.75
N GLU A 127 -14.30 -0.39 3.98
CA GLU A 127 -15.47 0.50 3.93
C GLU A 127 -15.34 1.70 4.89
N GLU A 128 -14.85 1.48 6.11
CA GLU A 128 -14.59 2.58 7.05
C GLU A 128 -13.55 3.58 6.52
N CYS A 129 -12.46 3.08 5.90
CA CYS A 129 -11.42 3.92 5.33
C CYS A 129 -11.87 4.62 4.03
N GLU A 130 -12.72 3.98 3.22
CA GLU A 130 -13.35 4.57 2.03
C GLU A 130 -14.17 5.81 2.42
N GLU A 131 -15.05 5.67 3.41
CA GLU A 131 -15.87 6.78 3.93
C GLU A 131 -14.99 7.90 4.51
N ALA A 132 -13.94 7.55 5.25
CA ALA A 132 -13.06 8.53 5.90
C ALA A 132 -12.22 9.34 4.90
N HIS A 133 -11.87 8.76 3.75
CA HIS A 133 -11.01 9.37 2.75
C HIS A 133 -11.73 9.76 1.46
N ASN A 134 -13.06 9.61 1.43
CA ASN A 134 -13.92 9.89 0.27
C ASN A 134 -13.39 9.20 -1.01
N ILE A 135 -13.07 7.92 -0.88
CA ILE A 135 -12.57 7.05 -1.96
C ILE A 135 -13.54 5.91 -2.16
N ARG A 136 -13.62 5.44 -3.39
CA ARG A 136 -14.25 4.17 -3.73
C ARG A 136 -13.18 3.24 -4.27
N ALA A 137 -13.04 2.09 -3.64
CA ALA A 137 -12.07 1.07 -3.97
C ALA A 137 -12.77 -0.19 -4.50
N GLU A 138 -12.04 -0.94 -5.31
CA GLU A 138 -12.45 -2.22 -5.88
C GLU A 138 -11.40 -3.30 -5.54
N PHE A 139 -11.88 -4.52 -5.36
CA PHE A 139 -11.12 -5.74 -5.10
C PHE A 139 -11.60 -6.86 -6.03
#